data_AF-A0A7I0J630-F1
#
_entry.id   AF-A0A7I0J630-F1
#
_cell.length_a   1.000
_cell.length_b   1.000
_cell.length_c   1.000
_cell.angle_alpha   90.00
_cell.angle_beta   90.00
_cell.angle_gamma   90.00
#
_symmetry.space_group_name_H-M   'P 1'
#
loop_
_entity.id
_entity.type
_entity.pdbx_description
1 polymer ?
#
loop_
_entity_poly.entity_id
_entity_poly.type
_entity_poly.pdbx_seq_one_letter_code
_entity_poly.pdbx_strand_id
1 'polypeptide(L)' 'PQGTVVDSTYVGDATVIECETDSGLRLTSKVLNQSGDQIPTIGSSCRVRWAATDAAILTN' A
#
# COMPACT_ATOMS: atom_id res chain seq x y z
N PRO A 1 -9.06 2.92 3.79
CA PRO A 1 -9.28 3.98 2.77
C PRO A 1 -9.40 3.37 1.37
N GLN A 2 -10.18 3.97 0.46
CA GLN A 2 -10.23 3.58 -0.97
C GLN A 2 -9.37 4.52 -1.80
N GLY A 3 -8.87 4.04 -2.93
CA GLY A 3 -7.99 4.78 -3.82
C GLY A 3 -7.60 4.01 -5.08
N THR A 4 -6.57 4.52 -5.76
CA THR A 4 -6.00 3.92 -6.97
C THR A 4 -4.50 3.65 -6.76
N VAL A 5 -4.01 2.52 -7.26
CA VAL A 5 -2.59 2.22 -7.29
C VAL A 5 -1.92 3.13 -8.31
N VAL A 6 -0.97 3.94 -7.86
CA VAL A 6 -0.29 4.96 -8.69
C VAL A 6 1.15 4.61 -9.00
N ASP A 7 1.77 3.72 -8.23
CA ASP A 7 3.12 3.23 -8.49
C ASP A 7 3.33 1.80 -7.94
N SER A 8 4.31 1.09 -8.52
CA SER A 8 4.74 -0.25 -8.13
C SER A 8 6.23 -0.43 -8.39
N THR A 9 6.99 -0.68 -7.33
CA THR A 9 8.45 -0.86 -7.39
C THR A 9 8.85 -2.21 -6.81
N TYR A 10 9.48 -3.06 -7.63
CA TYR A 10 10.06 -4.33 -7.17
C TYR A 10 11.34 -4.10 -6.37
N VAL A 11 11.43 -4.65 -5.16
CA VAL A 11 12.56 -4.50 -4.23
C VAL A 11 13.08 -5.86 -3.74
N GLY A 12 13.36 -6.77 -4.67
CA GLY A 12 13.95 -8.07 -4.34
C GLY A 12 12.93 -9.05 -3.78
N ASP A 13 12.78 -9.11 -2.46
CA ASP A 13 11.88 -10.05 -1.79
C ASP A 13 10.41 -9.60 -1.75
N ALA A 14 10.16 -8.33 -2.08
CA ALA A 14 8.85 -7.73 -2.05
C ALA A 14 8.65 -6.74 -3.19
N THR A 15 7.41 -6.29 -3.32
CA THR A 15 7.02 -5.16 -4.17
C THR A 15 6.41 -4.08 -3.29
N VAL A 16 6.89 -2.85 -3.47
CA VAL A 16 6.36 -1.65 -2.83
C VAL A 16 5.26 -1.08 -3.71
N ILE A 17 4.07 -0.90 -3.15
CA ILE A 17 2.89 -0.40 -3.83
C ILE A 17 2.53 0.97 -3.25
N GLU A 18 2.32 1.95 -4.12
CA GLU A 18 1.76 3.24 -3.72
C GLU A 18 0.29 3.33 -4.10
N CYS A 19 -0.54 3.66 -3.12
CA CYS A 19 -1.98 3.86 -3.26
C CYS A 19 -2.29 5.33 -2.94
N GLU A 20 -2.83 6.05 -3.91
CA GLU A 20 -3.37 7.39 -3.71
C GLU A 20 -4.86 7.27 -3.40
N THR A 21 -5.25 7.71 -2.21
CA THR A 21 -6.63 7.65 -1.73
C THR A 21 -7.47 8.77 -2.31
N ASP A 22 -8.79 8.59 -2.32
CA ASP A 22 -9.74 9.60 -2.82
C ASP A 22 -9.66 10.93 -2.04
N SER A 23 -9.10 10.91 -0.82
CA SER A 23 -8.87 12.09 0.01
C SER A 23 -7.49 12.74 -0.21
N GLY A 24 -6.70 12.26 -1.19
CA GLY A 24 -5.37 12.77 -1.52
C GLY A 24 -4.22 12.26 -0.63
N LEU A 25 -4.47 11.30 0.28
CA LEU A 25 -3.38 10.67 1.03
C LEU A 25 -2.64 9.69 0.13
N ARG A 26 -1.31 9.74 0.14
CA ARG A 26 -0.42 8.77 -0.51
C ARG A 26 0.07 7.77 0.54
N LEU A 27 -0.25 6.50 0.33
CA LEU A 27 0.02 5.41 1.27
C LEU A 27 0.89 4.37 0.57
N THR A 28 1.95 3.93 1.26
CA THR A 28 2.88 2.93 0.74
C THR A 28 2.70 1.60 1.48
N SER A 29 2.65 0.50 0.74
CA SER A 29 2.57 -0.86 1.30
C SER A 29 3.67 -1.74 0.73
N LYS A 30 4.25 -2.62 1.56
CA LYS A 30 5.24 -3.62 1.13
C LYS A 30 4.57 -4.99 1.10
N VAL A 31 4.48 -5.60 -0.08
CA VAL A 31 3.87 -6.93 -0.29
C VAL A 31 4.97 -7.93 -0.64
N LEU A 32 5.13 -8.99 0.15
CA LEU A 32 6.15 -10.02 -0.11
C LEU A 32 5.82 -10.78 -1.39
N ASN A 33 6.81 -10.94 -2.28
CA ASN A 33 6.63 -11.60 -3.58
C ASN A 33 6.31 -13.10 -3.44
N GLN A 34 6.68 -13.70 -2.31
CA GLN A 34 6.47 -15.13 -1.99
C GLN A 34 5.19 -15.40 -1.18
N SER A 35 4.41 -14.37 -0.85
CA SER A 35 3.21 -14.52 -0.02
C SER A 35 2.09 -15.33 -0.71
N GLY A 36 2.12 -15.44 -2.04
CA GLY A 36 1.01 -15.95 -2.83
C GLY A 36 -0.11 -14.93 -3.03
N ASP A 37 -0.02 -13.75 -2.41
CA ASP A 37 -0.95 -12.65 -2.63
C ASP A 37 -0.76 -12.08 -4.04
N GLN A 38 -1.87 -11.69 -4.66
CA GLN A 38 -1.78 -10.94 -5.91
C GLN A 38 -1.22 -9.55 -5.67
N ILE A 39 -0.09 -9.27 -6.30
CA ILE A 39 0.51 -7.93 -6.32
C ILE A 39 -0.38 -7.02 -7.16
N PRO A 40 -0.96 -5.95 -6.60
CA PRO A 40 -1.80 -5.02 -7.33
C PRO A 40 -1.05 -4.34 -8.48
N THR A 41 -1.75 -4.10 -9.59
CA THR A 41 -1.21 -3.39 -10.75
C THR A 41 -1.53 -1.90 -10.70
N ILE A 42 -0.67 -1.07 -11.32
CA ILE A 42 -0.91 0.37 -11.45
C ILE A 42 -2.24 0.60 -12.20
N GLY A 43 -3.03 1.56 -11.71
CA GLY A 43 -4.37 1.87 -12.21
C GLY A 43 -5.49 1.03 -11.60
N SER A 44 -5.18 -0.03 -10.85
CA SER A 44 -6.20 -0.81 -10.14
C SER A 44 -6.71 -0.08 -8.89
N SER A 45 -7.97 -0.36 -8.51
CA SER A 45 -8.52 0.13 -7.25
C SER A 45 -7.82 -0.53 -6.06
N CYS A 46 -7.41 0.25 -5.06
CA CYS A 46 -6.85 -0.23 -3.81
C CYS A 46 -7.74 0.10 -2.62
N ARG A 47 -7.81 -0.83 -1.65
CA ARG A 47 -8.41 -0.60 -0.33
C ARG A 47 -7.37 -0.84 0.75
N VAL A 48 -6.90 0.22 1.37
CA VAL A 48 -5.87 0.16 2.42
C VAL A 48 -6.47 -0.23 3.76
N ARG A 49 -5.78 -1.13 4.46
CA ARG A 49 -6.09 -1.63 5.82
C ARG A 49 -4.79 -1.76 6.60
N TRP A 50 -4.85 -1.54 7.91
CA TRP A 50 -3.76 -1.77 8.86
C TRP A 50 -4.39 -2.24 10.19
N ALA A 51 -3.63 -2.94 11.02
CA ALA A 51 -4.10 -3.24 12.37
C ALA A 51 -3.99 -1.98 13.24
N ALA A 52 -4.93 -1.78 14.16
CA ALA A 52 -4.87 -0.65 15.09
C ALA A 52 -3.59 -0.66 15.93
N THR A 53 -3.02 -1.84 16.17
CA THR A 53 -1.76 -2.06 16.88
C THR A 53 -0.51 -1.60 16.13
N ASP A 54 -0.60 -1.39 14.81
CA ASP A 54 0.53 -0.97 13.97
C ASP A 54 0.64 0.56 13.88
N ALA A 55 -0.33 1.29 14.43
CA ALA A 55 -0.39 2.75 14.38
C ALA A 55 0.28 3.37 15.62
N ALA A 56 1.11 4.39 15.39
CA ALA A 56 1.66 5.24 16.45
C ALA A 56 1.13 6.67 16.27
N ILE A 57 0.79 7.32 17.39
CA ILE A 57 0.46 8.74 17.40
C ILE A 57 1.76 9.53 17.57
N LEU A 58 2.10 10.34 16.58
CA LEU A 58 3.20 11.29 16.69
C LEU A 58 2.64 12.62 17.20
N THR A 59 3.11 13.08 18.36
CA THR A 59 2.82 14.42 18.90
C THR A 59 4.11 15.22 18.98
N ASN A 60 4.03 16.51 18.64
CA ASN A 60 5.08 17.50 18.90
C ASN A 60 4.82 18.21 20.23
#